data_AF-A0A1I6S437-F1
#
_entry.id   AF-A0A1I6S437-F1
#
_cell.length_a   1.000
_cell.length_b   1.000
_cell.length_c   1.000
_cell.angle_alpha   90.00
_cell.angle_beta   90.00
_cell.angle_gamma   90.00
#
_symmetry.space_group_name_H-M   'P 1'
#
loop_
_entity.id
_entity.type
_entity.pdbx_description
1 polymer ?
#
loop_
_entity_poly.entity_id
_entity_poly.type
_entity_poly.pdbx_seq_one_letter_code
_entity_poly.pdbx_strand_id
1 'polypeptide(L)' 'MSRRDLPFRAVFGAPLVIGGFSLAGLVGALLDDGVWDRLGTGLLAVSLAALVWALATRRR' A
#
# COMPACT_ATOMS: atom_id res chain seq x y z
N MET A 1 -11.11 3.79 30.28
CA MET A 1 -10.78 2.95 29.11
C MET A 1 -9.32 2.54 29.20
N SER A 2 -9.05 1.25 29.44
CA SER A 2 -7.68 0.75 29.61
C SER A 2 -6.96 0.74 28.24
N ARG A 3 -5.82 1.43 28.14
CA ARG A 3 -4.95 1.51 26.95
C ARG A 3 -4.19 0.19 26.69
N ARG A 4 -4.80 -0.96 26.96
CA ARG A 4 -4.15 -2.27 26.84
C ARG A 4 -4.56 -2.87 25.50
N ASP A 5 -3.57 -2.93 24.63
CA ASP A 5 -3.50 -3.70 23.39
C ASP A 5 -4.28 -3.10 22.21
N LEU A 6 -3.91 -1.88 21.81
CA LEU A 6 -4.19 -1.41 20.45
C LEU A 6 -3.57 -2.43 19.49
N PRO A 7 -4.36 -3.03 18.58
CA PRO A 7 -3.86 -4.07 17.70
C PRO A 7 -2.73 -3.47 16.86
N PHE A 8 -1.64 -4.23 16.67
CA PHE A 8 -0.47 -3.81 15.90
C PHE A 8 -0.83 -3.15 14.56
N ARG A 9 -1.94 -3.60 13.95
CA ARG A 9 -2.50 -3.09 12.70
C ARG A 9 -3.10 -1.68 12.80
N ALA A 10 -3.59 -1.25 13.95
CA ALA A 10 -4.09 0.10 14.18
C ALA A 10 -2.95 1.13 14.25
N VAL A 11 -1.75 0.70 14.67
CA VAL A 11 -0.58 1.57 14.81
C VAL A 11 0.28 1.54 13.54
N PHE A 12 0.56 0.35 13.01
CA PHE A 12 1.48 0.17 11.88
C PHE A 12 0.80 0.03 10.53
N GLY A 13 -0.52 -0.06 10.46
CA GLY A 13 -1.25 -0.21 9.20
C GLY A 13 -1.03 0.94 8.23
N ALA A 14 -1.25 2.19 8.68
CA ALA A 14 -1.05 3.37 7.85
C ALA A 14 0.43 3.55 7.41
N PRO A 15 1.43 3.42 8.30
CA PRO A 15 2.84 3.43 7.91
C PRO A 15 3.21 2.35 6.88
N LEU A 16 2.69 1.12 7.02
CA LEU A 16 2.93 0.03 6.07
C LEU A 16 2.38 0.32 4.68
N VAL A 17 1.19 0.94 4.61
CA VAL A 17 0.56 1.31 3.33
C VAL A 17 1.39 2.39 2.64
N ILE A 18 1.77 3.45 3.37
CA ILE A 18 2.59 4.53 2.84
C ILE A 18 3.95 3.98 2.37
N GLY A 19 4.60 3.16 3.19
CA GLY A 19 5.87 2.51 2.83
C GLY A 19 5.75 1.61 1.59
N GLY A 20 4.66 0.86 1.47
CA GLY A 20 4.38 0.04 0.30
C GLY A 20 4.21 0.87 -0.98
N PHE A 21 3.46 1.97 -0.91
CA PHE A 21 3.31 2.90 -2.04
C PHE A 21 4.64 3.58 -2.41
N SER A 22 5.40 4.04 -1.42
CA SER A 22 6.71 4.66 -1.67
C SER A 22 7.71 3.69 -2.28
N LEU A 23 7.76 2.43 -1.81
CA LEU A 23 8.61 1.40 -2.40
C LEU A 23 8.20 1.07 -3.83
N ALA A 24 6.90 0.95 -4.11
CA ALA A 24 6.41 0.72 -5.47
C ALA A 24 6.79 1.87 -6.42
N GLY A 25 6.64 3.12 -5.97
CA GLY A 25 7.06 4.30 -6.73
C GLY A 25 8.57 4.36 -6.95
N LEU A 26 9.36 3.97 -5.94
CA LEU A 26 10.82 3.92 -6.02
C LEU A 26 11.29 2.83 -7.00
N VAL A 27 10.72 1.62 -6.92
CA VAL A 27 11.02 0.51 -7.83
C VAL A 27 10.62 0.89 -9.26
N GLY A 28 9.47 1.52 -9.45
CA GLY A 28 9.04 2.03 -10.75
C GLY A 28 9.96 3.12 -11.31
N ALA A 29 10.49 4.00 -10.46
CA ALA A 29 11.48 5.00 -10.87
C ALA A 29 12.84 4.39 -11.25
N LEU A 30 13.21 3.26 -10.65
CA LEU A 30 14.45 2.53 -10.96
C LEU A 30 14.35 1.68 -12.24
N LEU A 31 13.16 1.22 -12.58
CA LEU A 31 12.90 0.37 -13.75
C LEU A 31 12.61 1.17 -15.04
N ASP A 32 12.50 2.49 -14.96
CA ASP A 32 12.06 3.31 -16.10
C ASP A 32 13.10 3.30 -17.25
N ASP A 33 12.85 2.44 -18.23
CA ASP A 33 13.05 2.71 -19.66
C ASP A 33 11.67 2.66 -20.38
N GLY A 34 10.79 3.61 -20.04
CA GLY A 34 9.74 4.09 -20.93
C GLY A 34 8.37 3.38 -20.86
N VAL A 35 7.40 4.09 -20.26
CA VAL A 35 5.93 4.03 -20.52
C VAL A 35 5.21 2.72 -20.16
N TRP A 36 5.60 1.57 -20.69
CA TRP A 36 4.92 0.30 -20.47
C TRP A 36 5.08 -0.21 -19.03
N ASP A 37 6.23 0.02 -18.43
CA ASP A 37 6.48 -0.29 -17.02
C ASP A 37 5.66 0.60 -16.08
N ARG A 38 5.41 1.86 -16.46
CA ARG A 38 4.55 2.75 -15.66
C ARG A 38 3.08 2.33 -15.73
N LEU A 39 2.62 1.85 -16.88
CA LEU A 39 1.26 1.31 -17.02
C LEU A 39 1.08 0.01 -16.24
N GLY A 40 2.03 -0.93 -16.33
CA GLY A 40 2.00 -2.18 -15.56
C GLY A 40 2.06 -1.93 -14.06
N THR A 41 3.00 -1.10 -13.61
CA THR A 41 3.16 -0.74 -12.19
C THR A 41 1.95 0.02 -11.67
N GLY A 42 1.39 0.95 -12.45
CA GLY A 42 0.18 1.68 -12.10
C GLY A 42 -1.03 0.75 -11.93
N LEU A 43 -1.24 -0.18 -12.85
CA LEU A 43 -2.36 -1.13 -12.79
C LEU A 43 -2.23 -2.11 -11.60
N LEU A 44 -1.01 -2.57 -11.32
CA LEU A 44 -0.71 -3.38 -10.14
C LEU A 44 -0.90 -2.58 -8.84
N ALA A 45 -0.43 -1.34 -8.77
CA ALA A 45 -0.60 -0.48 -7.60
C ALA A 45 -2.07 -0.21 -7.30
N VAL A 46 -2.90 0.03 -8.33
CA VAL A 46 -4.35 0.19 -8.19
C VAL A 46 -5.00 -1.09 -7.67
N SER A 47 -4.58 -2.25 -8.17
CA SER A 47 -5.09 -3.55 -7.72
C SER A 47 -4.75 -3.81 -6.24
N LEU A 48 -3.53 -3.48 -5.83
CA LEU A 48 -3.10 -3.58 -4.43
C LEU A 48 -3.83 -2.57 -3.54
N ALA A 49 -4.04 -1.34 -4.01
CA ALA A 49 -4.80 -0.33 -3.31
C ALA A 49 -6.25 -0.78 -3.06
N ALA A 50 -6.90 -1.34 -4.09
CA ALA A 50 -8.25 -1.89 -4.00
C ALA A 50 -8.34 -3.07 -3.03
N LEU A 51 -7.34 -3.97 -3.05
CA LEU A 51 -7.26 -5.08 -2.09
C LEU A 51 -7.11 -4.58 -0.65
N VAL A 52 -6.22 -3.61 -0.42
CA VAL A 52 -6.01 -3.00 0.90
C VAL A 52 -7.27 -2.28 1.37
N TRP A 53 -7.94 -1.56 0.48
CA TRP A 53 -9.22 -0.92 0.76
C TRP A 53 -10.24 -1.94 1.21
N ALA A 54 -10.48 -2.99 0.42
CA ALA A 54 -11.45 -4.04 0.75
C ALA A 54 -11.12 -4.72 2.09
N LEU A 55 -9.85 -4.97 2.38
CA LEU A 55 -9.41 -5.54 3.65
C LEU A 55 -9.61 -4.59 4.83
N ALA A 56 -9.46 -3.28 4.61
CA ALA A 56 -9.70 -2.24 5.60
C ALA A 56 -11.21 -2.02 5.85
N THR A 57 -12.03 -2.07 4.79
CA THR A 57 -13.50 -1.95 4.93
C THR A 57 -14.09 -3.16 5.62
N ARG A 58 -13.56 -4.37 5.41
CA ARG A 58 -14.01 -5.59 6.09
C ARG A 58 -13.69 -5.63 7.59
N ARG A 59 -12.70 -4.84 8.03
CA ARG A 59 -12.32 -4.74 9.45
C ARG A 59 -12.97 -3.57 10.19
N ARG A 60 -13.66 -2.69 9.46
CA ARG A 60 -14.62 -1.76 10.06
C ARG A 60 -15.98 -2.44 10.18
#